data_AF-A0A7V4NKZ4-F1
#
_entry.id   AF-A0A7V4NKZ4-F1
#
_cell.length_a   1.000
_cell.length_b   1.000
_cell.length_c   1.000
_cell.angle_alpha   90.00
_cell.angle_beta   90.00
_cell.angle_gamma   90.00
#
_symmetry.space_group_name_H-M   'P 1'
#
loop_
_entity.id
_entity.type
_entity.pdbx_description
1 polymer ?
#
loop_
_entity_poly.entity_id
_entity_poly.type
_entity_poly.pdbx_seq_one_letter_code
_entity_poly.pdbx_strand_id
1 'polypeptide(L)'
;MEQERRQARRVARRCRLAGAVLALAMAVAPAVSTLIPACFHWKTLAGANAVPAIFMTLNGNANPIDPAHTVIPGASIEATVAPVGYAHTFAFFGRSAMVAALVPVG
;
A
#
# COMPACT_ATOMS: atom_id res chain seq x y z
N MET A 1 -19.11 -41.45 -29.99
CA MET A 1 -18.25 -41.95 -28.90
C MET A 1 -16.91 -41.21 -28.74
N GLU A 2 -16.04 -41.06 -29.75
CA GLU A 2 -14.72 -40.42 -29.54
C GLU A 2 -14.78 -38.88 -29.45
N GLN A 3 -15.66 -38.25 -30.23
CA GLN A 3 -15.86 -36.79 -30.22
C GLN A 3 -16.41 -36.28 -28.88
N GLU A 4 -17.32 -37.02 -28.25
CA GLU A 4 -17.90 -36.67 -26.94
C GLU A 4 -16.86 -36.71 -25.81
N ARG A 5 -15.94 -37.70 -25.84
CA ARG A 5 -14.82 -37.76 -24.88
C ARG A 5 -13.85 -36.60 -25.04
N ARG A 6 -13.60 -36.16 -26.28
CA ARG A 6 -12.76 -34.98 -26.57
C ARG A 6 -13.45 -33.69 -26.10
N GLN A 7 -14.76 -33.59 -26.23
CA GLN A 7 -15.56 -32.45 -25.75
C GLN A 7 -15.57 -32.39 -24.21
N ALA A 8 -15.83 -33.50 -23.52
CA ALA A 8 -15.80 -33.58 -22.06
C ALA A 8 -14.42 -33.20 -21.46
N ARG A 9 -13.32 -33.63 -22.09
CA ARG A 9 -11.95 -33.26 -21.68
C ARG A 9 -11.67 -31.76 -21.85
N ARG A 10 -12.20 -31.14 -22.92
CA ARG A 10 -12.07 -29.69 -23.16
C ARG A 10 -12.84 -28.87 -22.13
N VAL A 11 -14.06 -29.30 -21.77
CA VAL A 11 -14.86 -28.65 -20.72
C VAL A 11 -14.17 -28.77 -19.37
N ALA A 12 -13.73 -29.98 -18.98
CA ALA A 12 -13.02 -30.20 -17.73
C ALA A 12 -11.73 -29.36 -17.64
N ARG A 13 -10.96 -29.24 -18.74
CA ARG A 13 -9.75 -28.41 -18.79
C ARG A 13 -10.08 -26.92 -18.62
N ARG A 14 -11.18 -26.44 -19.23
CA ARG A 14 -11.65 -25.05 -19.06
C ARG A 14 -12.11 -24.78 -17.64
N CYS A 15 -12.86 -25.69 -17.01
CA CYS A 15 -13.27 -25.56 -15.61
C CYS A 15 -12.07 -25.53 -14.66
N ARG A 16 -11.04 -26.37 -14.88
CA ARG A 16 -9.80 -26.35 -14.09
C ARG A 16 -9.02 -25.05 -14.25
N LEU A 17 -8.91 -24.53 -15.47
CA LEU A 17 -8.27 -23.24 -15.73
C LEU A 17 -9.02 -22.09 -15.05
N ALA A 18 -10.34 -22.05 -15.16
CA ALA A 18 -11.17 -21.04 -14.50
C ALA A 18 -11.02 -21.10 -12.97
N GLY A 19 -11.04 -22.29 -12.38
CA GLY A 19 -10.81 -22.48 -10.95
C GLY A 19 -9.41 -22.03 -10.51
N ALA A 20 -8.37 -22.33 -11.29
CA ALA A 20 -7.00 -21.90 -10.99
C ALA A 20 -6.82 -20.38 -11.06
N VAL A 21 -7.44 -19.71 -12.05
CA VAL A 21 -7.41 -18.24 -12.15
C VAL A 21 -8.13 -17.59 -10.97
N LEU A 22 -9.27 -18.13 -10.55
CA LEU A 22 -10.01 -17.61 -9.40
C LEU A 22 -9.23 -17.79 -8.09
N ALA A 23 -8.61 -18.95 -7.89
CA ALA A 23 -7.78 -19.21 -6.72
C ALA A 23 -6.55 -18.27 -6.65
N LEU A 24 -5.90 -18.02 -7.80
CA LEU A 24 -4.78 -17.08 -7.88
C LEU A 24 -5.23 -15.64 -7.60
N ALA A 25 -6.39 -15.22 -8.11
CA ALA A 25 -6.93 -13.89 -7.85
C ALA A 25 -7.23 -13.67 -6.36
N MET A 26 -7.76 -14.67 -5.66
CA MET A 26 -7.99 -14.60 -4.21
C MET A 26 -6.69 -14.59 -3.41
N ALA A 27 -5.67 -15.33 -3.84
CA ALA A 27 -4.37 -15.35 -3.18
C ALA A 27 -3.59 -14.03 -3.31
N VAL A 28 -3.89 -13.22 -4.33
CA VAL A 28 -3.22 -11.94 -4.62
C VAL A 28 -4.02 -10.73 -4.09
N ALA A 29 -5.18 -10.94 -3.48
CA ALA A 29 -5.96 -9.84 -2.91
C ALA A 29 -5.13 -9.10 -1.85
N PRO A 30 -4.77 -7.82 -2.07
CA PRO A 30 -4.01 -7.09 -1.07
C PRO A 30 -4.89 -6.89 0.16
N ALA A 31 -4.34 -7.14 1.35
CA ALA A 31 -4.92 -6.63 2.58
C ALA A 31 -4.96 -5.11 2.47
N VAL A 32 -6.14 -4.53 2.30
CA VAL A 32 -6.32 -3.08 2.25
C VAL A 32 -6.07 -2.57 3.65
N SER A 33 -4.84 -2.14 3.93
CA SER A 33 -4.57 -1.27 5.06
C SER A 33 -5.26 0.05 4.79
N THR A 34 -6.23 0.42 5.61
CA THR A 34 -6.91 1.73 5.59
C THR A 34 -5.98 2.89 6.00
N LEU A 35 -4.67 2.61 6.16
CA LEU A 35 -3.67 3.60 6.46
C LEU A 35 -3.37 4.40 5.18
N ILE A 36 -4.03 5.54 5.02
CA ILE A 36 -3.61 6.54 4.05
C ILE A 36 -2.22 7.01 4.52
N PRO A 37 -1.14 6.72 3.78
CA PRO A 37 0.18 7.15 4.17
C PRO A 37 0.25 8.68 4.12
N ALA A 38 1.20 9.27 4.86
CA ALA A 38 1.42 10.69 4.81
C ALA A 38 1.75 11.14 3.36
N CYS A 39 0.90 11.97 2.77
CA CYS A 39 1.03 12.41 1.38
C CYS A 39 1.58 13.84 1.29
N PHE A 40 2.53 14.05 0.38
CA PHE A 40 3.14 15.36 0.13
C PHE A 40 2.73 15.89 -1.26
N HIS A 41 1.89 16.94 -1.29
CA HIS A 41 1.25 17.44 -2.52
C HIS A 41 1.95 18.68 -3.13
N TRP A 42 3.20 18.94 -2.77
CA TRP A 42 3.93 20.11 -3.25
C TRP A 42 4.49 19.89 -4.67
N LYS A 43 4.30 20.87 -5.56
CA LYS A 43 4.96 20.92 -6.88
C LYS A 43 6.41 21.40 -6.75
N THR A 44 7.39 20.51 -6.76
CA THR A 44 8.80 20.86 -6.54
C THR A 44 9.64 20.92 -7.82
N LEU A 45 10.69 21.74 -7.77
CA LEU A 45 11.70 21.87 -8.82
C LEU A 45 12.85 20.89 -8.56
N ALA A 46 13.48 20.35 -9.61
CA ALA A 46 14.65 19.50 -9.46
C ALA A 46 15.79 20.25 -8.75
N GLY A 47 16.46 19.57 -7.81
CA GLY A 47 17.48 20.13 -6.93
C GLY A 47 16.92 20.76 -5.64
N ALA A 48 15.60 20.85 -5.48
CA ALA A 48 15.01 21.42 -4.27
C ALA A 48 15.07 20.46 -3.07
N ASN A 49 15.29 21.06 -1.89
CA ASN A 49 15.20 20.40 -0.60
C ASN A 49 14.00 20.97 0.16
N ALA A 50 13.31 20.11 0.91
CA ALA A 50 12.17 20.53 1.73
C ALA A 50 12.15 19.76 3.06
N VAL A 51 11.57 20.40 4.08
CA VAL A 51 11.29 19.79 5.38
C VAL A 51 9.77 19.63 5.49
N PRO A 52 9.20 18.47 5.12
CA PRO A 52 7.78 18.22 5.30
C PRO A 52 7.42 18.23 6.79
N ALA A 53 6.39 18.98 7.14
CA ALA A 53 5.70 18.91 8.41
C ALA A 53 4.21 18.67 8.10
N ILE A 54 3.75 17.46 8.39
CA ILE A 54 2.41 16.98 8.04
C ILE A 54 1.64 16.83 9.34
N PHE A 55 0.37 17.21 9.38
CA PHE A 55 -0.51 16.98 10.52
C PHE A 55 -1.64 16.05 10.09
N MET A 56 -1.81 14.94 10.80
CA MET A 56 -2.84 13.96 10.49
C MET A 56 -3.34 13.24 11.73
N THR A 57 -4.60 12.81 11.68
CA THR A 57 -5.21 11.96 12.70
C THR A 57 -5.22 10.53 12.20
N LEU A 58 -4.69 9.63 13.04
CA LEU A 58 -4.65 8.19 12.80
C LEU A 58 -5.58 7.50 13.79
N ASN A 59 -6.30 6.48 13.34
CA ASN A 59 -7.09 5.61 14.19
C ASN A 59 -6.72 4.15 13.88
N GLY A 60 -6.51 3.34 14.93
CA GLY A 60 -6.25 1.92 14.80
C GLY A 60 -6.12 1.21 16.15
N ASN A 61 -5.69 -0.05 16.10
CA ASN A 61 -5.49 -0.89 17.29
C ASN A 61 -4.00 -1.03 17.69
N ALA A 62 -3.12 -0.24 17.07
CA ALA A 62 -1.71 -0.15 17.38
C ALA A 62 -1.34 1.33 17.61
N ASN A 63 -0.45 1.58 18.57
CA ASN A 63 0.05 2.94 18.81
C ASN A 63 0.91 3.38 17.61
N PRO A 64 0.55 4.47 16.89
CA PRO A 64 1.27 4.90 15.69
C PRO A 64 2.68 5.46 15.97
N ILE A 65 3.03 5.72 17.22
CA ILE A 65 4.36 6.20 17.63
C ILE A 65 5.24 5.05 18.15
N ASP A 66 4.65 3.88 18.46
CA ASP A 66 5.39 2.71 18.93
C ASP A 66 6.19 2.08 17.76
N PRO A 67 7.54 2.07 17.82
CA PRO A 67 8.36 1.43 16.81
C PRO A 67 8.14 -0.08 16.73
N ALA A 68 7.71 -0.72 17.83
CA ALA A 68 7.39 -2.15 17.85
C ALA A 68 6.05 -2.46 17.16
N HIS A 69 5.25 -1.44 16.83
CA HIS A 69 3.95 -1.55 16.16
C HIS A 69 3.06 -2.63 16.80
N THR A 70 3.06 -2.67 18.13
CA THR A 70 2.38 -3.73 18.88
C THR A 70 0.88 -3.62 18.70
N VAL A 71 0.26 -4.65 18.13
CA VAL A 71 -1.19 -4.71 17.96
C VAL A 71 -1.83 -5.10 19.28
N ILE A 72 -2.76 -4.28 19.77
CA ILE A 72 -3.51 -4.51 21.01
C ILE A 72 -4.93 -4.95 20.61
N PRO A 73 -5.28 -6.25 20.76
CA PRO A 73 -6.60 -6.74 20.40
C PRO A 73 -7.71 -6.00 21.17
N GLY A 74 -8.72 -5.51 20.45
CA GLY A 74 -9.85 -4.79 21.04
C GLY A 74 -9.58 -3.31 21.40
N ALA A 75 -8.36 -2.81 21.21
CA ALA A 75 -8.07 -1.39 21.40
C ALA A 75 -8.54 -0.55 20.19
N SER A 76 -9.01 0.67 20.49
CA SER A 76 -9.28 1.73 19.52
C SER A 76 -8.52 2.96 19.97
N ILE A 77 -7.38 3.21 19.33
CA ILE A 77 -6.45 4.29 19.63
C ILE A 77 -6.61 5.32 18.52
N GLU A 78 -7.01 6.53 18.89
CA GLU A 78 -6.98 7.69 18.02
C GLU A 78 -5.82 8.59 18.46
N ALA A 79 -4.96 8.97 17.51
CA ALA A 79 -3.80 9.80 17.77
C ALA A 79 -3.64 10.86 16.68
N THR A 80 -3.46 12.09 17.11
CA THR A 80 -3.01 13.18 16.24
C THR A 80 -1.49 13.16 16.25
N VAL A 81 -0.90 12.88 15.08
CA VAL A 81 0.55 12.84 14.91
C VAL A 81 0.98 13.93 13.94
N ALA A 82 2.22 14.39 14.11
CA ALA A 82 2.83 15.33 13.19
C ALA A 82 4.06 14.69 12.52
N PRO A 83 3.93 13.90 11.43
CA PRO A 83 5.10 13.38 10.74
C PRO A 83 5.96 14.53 10.21
N VAL A 84 7.24 14.53 10.60
CA VAL A 84 8.24 15.46 10.10
C VAL A 84 9.32 14.70 9.35
N GLY A 85 10.03 15.37 8.45
CA GLY A 85 11.04 14.67 7.67
C GLY A 85 11.90 15.55 6.79
N TYR A 86 12.57 14.90 5.85
CA TYR A 86 13.38 15.54 4.84
C TYR A 86 13.02 14.99 3.47
N ALA A 87 12.85 15.89 2.50
CA ALA A 87 12.53 15.57 1.13
C ALA A 87 13.56 16.18 0.18
N HIS A 88 13.99 15.37 -0.80
CA HIS A 88 14.88 15.78 -1.85
C HIS A 88 14.24 15.52 -3.21
N THR A 89 14.22 16.54 -4.07
CA THR A 89 13.72 16.45 -5.43
C THR A 89 14.89 16.41 -6.40
N PHE A 90 14.94 15.40 -7.26
CA PHE A 90 16.02 15.19 -8.22
C PHE A 90 15.47 14.98 -9.64
N ALA A 91 16.35 15.14 -10.64
CA ALA A 91 16.01 14.85 -12.03
C ALA A 91 16.09 13.33 -12.27
N PHE A 92 15.00 12.75 -12.77
CA PHE A 92 14.90 11.35 -13.15
C PHE A 92 14.33 11.25 -14.56
N PHE A 93 15.16 10.80 -15.52
CA PHE A 93 14.81 10.70 -16.95
C PHE A 93 14.16 11.97 -17.54
N GLY A 94 14.71 13.15 -17.21
CA GLY A 94 14.19 14.44 -17.69
C GLY A 94 12.90 14.90 -17.01
N ARG A 95 12.48 14.25 -15.92
CA ARG A 95 11.33 14.64 -15.08
C ARG A 95 11.80 14.93 -13.65
N SER A 96 10.98 15.68 -12.91
CA SER A 96 11.17 15.91 -11.48
C SER A 96 10.61 14.72 -10.69
N ALA A 97 11.42 14.11 -9.83
CA ALA A 97 11.02 13.06 -8.90
C ALA A 97 11.44 13.44 -7.48
N MET A 98 10.69 13.00 -6.47
CA MET A 98 10.94 13.30 -5.06
C MET A 98 11.03 12.03 -4.25
N VAL A 99 11.97 12.01 -3.30
CA VAL A 99 12.02 11.06 -2.20
C VAL A 99 11.88 11.81 -0.88
N ALA A 100 11.17 11.23 0.09
CA ALA A 100 11.02 11.79 1.42
C ALA A 100 11.19 10.69 2.48
N ALA A 101 11.93 11.02 3.54
CA ALA A 101 12.02 10.20 4.75
C ALA A 101 11.22 10.91 5.85
N LEU A 102 10.21 10.23 6.39
CA LEU A 102 9.30 10.75 7.41
C LEU A 102 9.46 9.98 8.71
N VAL A 103 9.38 10.68 9.84
CA VAL A 103 9.39 10.12 11.19
C VAL A 103 8.18 10.70 11.93
N PRO A 104 7.34 9.88 12.58
CA PRO A 104 6.25 10.39 13.41
C PRO A 104 6.84 11.13 14.62
N VAL A 105 6.35 12.34 14.88
CA VAL A 105 6.50 12.98 16.19
C VAL A 105 5.13 13.15 16.83
N GLY A 106 5.07 13.00 18.16
CA GLY A 106 3.86 13.09 18.98
C GLY A 106 3.91 14.26 19.93
#